data_AF-H3SIU2-F1
#
_entry.id   AF-H3SIU2-F1
#
_cell.length_a   1.000
_cell.length_b   1.000
_cell.length_c   1.000
_cell.angle_alpha   90.00
_cell.angle_beta   90.00
_cell.angle_gamma   90.00
#
_symmetry.space_group_name_H-M   'P 1'
#
loop_
_entity.id
_entity.type
_entity.pdbx_description
1 polymer ?
#
loop_
_entity_poly.entity_id
_entity_poly.type
_entity_poly.pdbx_seq_one_letter_code
_entity_poly.pdbx_strand_id
1 'polypeptide(L)'
;MKPNIKSFLFIMIITFAALTPRSLSYAYSPHDKQQLENLEPASPVTLPNPPFQQSQPPENLLPISDVLKKGKPIAYDVIADLPQWNRPSYLPYWHSTYGRWSYVPNRIHFAKHRLFTSPTNASALYDFIHNVGIVKEMENAYHQLSSLQLDKILVVVMNTEIKKIRFHNRQVVIEGKPVHSGLNIVTIDNPAPGKSIYFQLSTSTGDEIDYSIF
;
A
#
# COMPACT_ATOMS: atom_id res chain seq x y z
N MET A 1 3.19 -60.72 -72.53
CA MET A 1 1.88 -60.11 -72.83
C MET A 1 1.57 -59.03 -71.79
N LYS A 2 1.43 -57.76 -72.21
CA LYS A 2 0.59 -56.75 -71.53
C LYS A 2 -0.89 -57.24 -71.52
N PRO A 3 -1.86 -56.69 -70.74
CA PRO A 3 -1.91 -55.41 -70.00
C PRO A 3 -2.41 -55.62 -68.53
N ASN A 4 -2.63 -54.65 -67.64
CA ASN A 4 -3.68 -53.62 -67.71
C ASN A 4 -3.54 -52.63 -66.54
N ILE A 5 -3.40 -51.36 -66.90
CA ILE A 5 -3.39 -50.21 -66.01
C ILE A 5 -4.85 -49.93 -65.64
N LYS A 6 -5.22 -50.12 -64.37
CA LYS A 6 -6.38 -49.46 -63.80
C LYS A 6 -5.89 -48.26 -63.00
N SER A 7 -6.06 -47.11 -63.64
CA SER A 7 -6.02 -45.77 -63.06
C SER A 7 -6.91 -45.73 -61.81
N PHE A 8 -6.32 -45.48 -60.64
CA PHE A 8 -7.05 -45.04 -59.46
C PHE A 8 -6.60 -43.61 -59.17
N LEU A 9 -7.40 -42.67 -59.67
CA LEU A 9 -7.28 -41.24 -59.37
C LEU A 9 -7.74 -41.04 -57.92
N PHE A 10 -6.79 -40.93 -56.99
CA PHE A 10 -7.10 -40.58 -55.60
C PHE A 10 -7.19 -39.05 -55.52
N ILE A 11 -8.41 -38.51 -55.62
CA ILE A 11 -8.68 -37.10 -55.30
C ILE A 11 -8.62 -36.98 -53.78
N MET A 12 -7.51 -36.48 -53.24
CA MET A 12 -7.46 -36.10 -51.84
C MET A 12 -8.15 -34.75 -51.69
N ILE A 13 -9.40 -34.76 -51.24
CA ILE A 13 -10.10 -33.56 -50.79
C ILE A 13 -9.44 -33.14 -49.46
N ILE A 14 -8.63 -32.09 -49.48
CA ILE A 14 -8.18 -31.41 -48.27
C ILE A 14 -9.37 -30.60 -47.77
N THR A 15 -10.14 -31.18 -46.85
CA THR A 15 -11.09 -30.44 -46.04
C THR A 15 -10.30 -29.50 -45.13
N PHE A 16 -10.25 -28.22 -45.48
CA PHE A 16 -9.94 -27.16 -44.52
C PHE A 16 -11.04 -27.20 -43.45
N ALA A 17 -10.80 -27.95 -42.38
CA ALA A 17 -11.50 -27.70 -41.13
C ALA A 17 -11.15 -26.25 -40.76
N ALA A 18 -12.14 -25.36 -40.85
CA ALA A 18 -12.05 -24.04 -40.26
C ALA A 18 -11.70 -24.26 -38.79
N LEU A 19 -10.43 -24.05 -38.44
CA LEU A 19 -10.02 -23.77 -37.08
C LEU A 19 -10.72 -22.46 -36.73
N THR A 20 -11.96 -22.57 -36.26
CA THR A 20 -12.52 -21.51 -35.44
C THR A 20 -11.48 -21.27 -34.36
N PRO A 21 -10.98 -20.03 -34.19
CA PRO A 21 -10.17 -19.75 -33.02
C PRO A 21 -11.04 -20.20 -31.85
N ARG A 22 -10.50 -21.12 -31.01
CA ARG A 22 -11.06 -21.37 -29.70
C ARG A 22 -11.15 -20.00 -29.07
N SER A 23 -12.34 -19.41 -29.11
CA SER A 23 -12.68 -18.29 -28.27
C SER A 23 -12.23 -18.71 -26.89
N LEU A 24 -11.48 -17.83 -26.25
CA LEU A 24 -11.04 -17.98 -24.88
C LEU A 24 -12.28 -18.10 -23.99
N SER A 25 -12.87 -19.29 -23.94
CA SER A 25 -13.68 -19.74 -22.84
C SER A 25 -12.68 -19.99 -21.72
N TYR A 26 -12.24 -18.91 -21.08
CA TYR A 26 -11.94 -18.99 -19.65
C TYR A 26 -13.25 -19.44 -19.03
N ALA A 27 -13.41 -20.75 -18.90
CA ALA A 27 -14.47 -21.34 -18.15
C ALA A 27 -14.39 -20.72 -16.76
N TYR A 28 -15.39 -19.91 -16.48
CA TYR A 28 -15.68 -19.29 -15.20
C TYR A 28 -15.80 -20.43 -14.18
N SER A 29 -14.70 -20.79 -13.54
CA SER A 29 -14.80 -21.53 -12.29
C SER A 29 -15.56 -20.59 -11.36
N PRO A 30 -16.72 -20.99 -10.81
CA PRO A 30 -17.38 -20.13 -9.84
C PRO A 30 -16.39 -19.91 -8.71
N HIS A 31 -15.90 -18.69 -8.57
CA HIS A 31 -15.29 -18.28 -7.32
C HIS A 31 -16.33 -18.57 -6.23
N ASP A 32 -15.91 -19.26 -5.17
CA ASP A 32 -16.75 -19.39 -3.97
C ASP A 32 -17.24 -17.99 -3.61
N LYS A 33 -18.56 -17.80 -3.47
CA LYS A 33 -19.14 -16.48 -3.14
C LYS A 33 -18.45 -15.86 -1.92
N GLN A 34 -18.02 -16.71 -0.99
CA GLN A 34 -17.22 -16.35 0.18
C GLN A 34 -15.86 -15.72 -0.16
N GLN A 35 -15.17 -16.15 -1.23
CA GLN A 35 -13.93 -15.51 -1.67
C GLN A 35 -14.19 -14.10 -2.22
N LEU A 36 -15.30 -13.90 -2.94
CA LEU A 36 -15.65 -12.59 -3.48
C LEU A 36 -16.07 -11.61 -2.36
N GLU A 37 -16.83 -12.09 -1.38
CA GLU A 37 -17.22 -11.32 -0.18
C GLU A 37 -16.01 -10.82 0.65
N ASN A 38 -14.86 -11.50 0.55
CA ASN A 38 -13.63 -11.07 1.22
C ASN A 38 -12.84 -10.00 0.44
N LEU A 39 -13.16 -9.79 -0.83
CA LEU A 39 -12.43 -8.86 -1.72
C LEU A 39 -13.10 -7.51 -1.84
N GLU A 40 -14.42 -7.47 -1.82
CA GLU A 40 -15.19 -6.26 -2.06
C GLU A 40 -16.53 -6.29 -1.30
N PRO A 41 -17.20 -5.13 -1.15
CA PRO A 41 -18.52 -5.08 -0.54
C PRO A 41 -19.52 -6.03 -1.22
N ALA A 42 -20.42 -6.64 -0.44
CA ALA A 42 -21.41 -7.60 -0.94
C ALA A 42 -22.39 -7.00 -1.98
N SER A 43 -22.49 -5.68 -2.06
CA SER A 43 -23.28 -4.96 -3.07
C SER A 43 -22.54 -3.70 -3.55
N PRO A 44 -22.84 -3.19 -4.75
CA PRO A 44 -22.24 -1.95 -5.25
C PRO A 44 -22.61 -0.75 -4.36
N VAL A 45 -21.65 -0.27 -3.58
CA VAL A 45 -21.82 0.85 -2.65
C VAL A 45 -20.67 1.84 -2.75
N THR A 46 -20.96 3.11 -2.47
CA THR A 46 -19.94 4.13 -2.31
C THR A 46 -19.39 4.06 -0.89
N LEU A 47 -18.09 3.80 -0.75
CA LEU A 47 -17.40 3.82 0.54
C LEU A 47 -16.67 5.15 0.75
N PRO A 48 -16.57 5.63 2.00
CA PRO A 48 -15.66 6.72 2.34
C PRO A 48 -14.20 6.30 2.14
N ASN A 49 -13.30 7.28 2.09
CA ASN A 49 -11.85 7.07 2.12
C ASN A 49 -11.27 7.73 3.40
N PRO A 50 -10.67 6.96 4.33
CA PRO A 50 -10.48 5.50 4.28
C PRO A 50 -11.80 4.71 4.41
N PRO A 51 -11.83 3.44 3.96
CA PRO A 51 -12.98 2.54 4.12
C PRO A 51 -13.09 1.93 5.53
N PHE A 52 -12.39 2.51 6.50
CA PHE A 52 -12.36 2.08 7.90
C PHE A 52 -12.41 3.31 8.81
N GLN A 53 -12.75 3.10 10.08
CA GLN A 53 -12.83 4.19 11.05
C GLN A 53 -11.44 4.78 11.33
N GLN A 54 -11.35 6.10 11.30
CA GLN A 54 -10.14 6.86 11.62
C GLN A 54 -10.42 7.86 12.75
N SER A 55 -9.40 8.14 13.54
CA SER A 55 -9.43 9.23 14.53
C SER A 55 -9.75 10.56 13.86
N GLN A 56 -10.47 11.43 14.56
CA GLN A 56 -10.71 12.79 14.07
C GLN A 56 -9.43 13.62 14.15
N PRO A 57 -9.17 14.50 13.15
CA PRO A 57 -8.06 15.42 13.23
C PRO A 57 -8.29 16.43 14.38
N PRO A 58 -7.22 16.99 14.97
CA PRO A 58 -7.33 18.08 15.93
C PRO A 58 -8.09 19.30 15.37
N GLU A 59 -8.99 19.89 16.16
CA GLU A 59 -9.91 20.97 15.74
C GLU A 59 -9.24 22.32 15.39
N ASN A 60 -7.94 22.48 15.64
CA ASN A 60 -7.21 23.75 15.46
C ASN A 60 -5.89 23.55 14.74
N LEU A 61 -5.92 23.06 13.49
CA LEU A 61 -4.71 22.92 12.69
C LEU A 61 -4.13 24.30 12.34
N LEU A 62 -2.84 24.47 12.61
CA LEU A 62 -2.03 25.60 12.19
C LEU A 62 -1.58 25.42 10.74
N PRO A 63 -1.30 26.53 10.02
CA PRO A 63 -0.64 26.45 8.72
C PRO A 63 0.67 25.67 8.79
N ILE A 64 0.93 24.81 7.79
CA ILE A 64 2.17 24.01 7.72
C ILE A 64 3.42 24.89 7.87
N SER A 65 3.41 26.07 7.23
CA SER A 65 4.52 27.03 7.29
C SER A 65 4.78 27.56 8.71
N ASP A 66 3.75 27.69 9.55
CA ASP A 66 3.89 28.07 10.95
C ASP A 66 4.50 26.92 11.77
N VAL A 67 4.06 25.67 11.54
CA VAL A 67 4.66 24.49 12.20
C VAL A 67 6.13 24.32 11.80
N LEU A 68 6.49 24.53 10.53
CA LEU A 68 7.87 24.46 10.06
C LEU A 68 8.78 25.52 10.70
N LYS A 69 8.27 26.74 10.89
CA LYS A 69 9.04 27.86 11.46
C LYS A 69 9.11 27.85 12.98
N LYS A 70 8.00 27.54 13.65
CA LYS A 70 7.82 27.69 15.11
C LYS A 70 7.83 26.36 15.86
N GLY A 71 7.66 25.24 15.16
CA GLY A 71 7.58 23.92 15.76
C GLY A 71 8.91 23.45 16.34
N LYS A 72 8.81 22.67 17.42
CA LYS A 72 9.99 22.03 18.02
C LYS A 72 10.50 20.94 17.08
N PRO A 73 11.84 20.82 16.85
CA PRO A 73 12.39 19.66 16.18
C PRO A 73 12.00 18.37 16.92
N ILE A 74 11.70 17.31 16.18
CA ILE A 74 11.59 15.95 16.71
C ILE A 74 12.80 15.14 16.25
N ALA A 75 13.50 14.50 17.18
CA ALA A 75 14.48 13.48 16.88
C ALA A 75 13.77 12.19 16.43
N TYR A 76 14.40 11.46 15.51
CA TYR A 76 13.86 10.22 15.00
C TYR A 76 14.96 9.18 14.83
N ASP A 77 14.63 7.91 15.05
CA ASP A 77 15.53 6.79 14.82
C ASP A 77 15.22 6.19 13.44
N VAL A 78 16.25 6.00 12.62
CA VAL A 78 16.09 5.42 11.28
C VAL A 78 16.06 3.90 11.39
N ILE A 79 14.96 3.28 10.96
CA ILE A 79 14.85 1.83 10.78
C ILE A 79 15.38 1.43 9.41
N ALA A 80 14.96 2.17 8.37
CA ALA A 80 15.38 1.91 6.99
C ALA A 80 15.40 3.22 6.18
N ASP A 81 16.46 3.39 5.39
CA ASP A 81 16.56 4.42 4.35
C ASP A 81 17.00 3.75 3.05
N LEU A 82 16.04 3.57 2.14
CA LEU A 82 16.21 2.81 0.91
C LEU A 82 15.88 3.69 -0.29
N PRO A 83 16.82 4.53 -0.79
CA PRO A 83 16.54 5.52 -1.83
C PRO A 83 16.19 4.90 -3.20
N GLN A 84 16.61 3.67 -3.44
CA GLN A 84 16.33 2.91 -4.67
C GLN A 84 15.14 1.97 -4.54
N TRP A 85 14.41 2.03 -3.43
CA TRP A 85 13.24 1.18 -3.22
C TRP A 85 12.09 1.61 -4.12
N ASN A 86 11.53 0.64 -4.85
CA ASN A 86 10.37 0.84 -5.69
C ASN A 86 9.15 0.23 -5.01
N ARG A 87 8.09 1.04 -4.90
CA ARG A 87 6.85 0.59 -4.31
C ARG A 87 6.25 -0.54 -5.16
N PRO A 88 5.99 -1.72 -4.58
CA PRO A 88 5.34 -2.79 -5.32
C PRO A 88 3.89 -2.41 -5.63
N SER A 89 3.46 -2.65 -6.87
CA SER A 89 2.04 -2.56 -7.24
C SER A 89 1.23 -3.75 -6.74
N TYR A 90 1.90 -4.87 -6.46
CA TYR A 90 1.29 -6.10 -5.99
C TYR A 90 2.26 -6.94 -5.17
N LEU A 91 1.76 -7.64 -4.15
CA LEU A 91 2.50 -8.59 -3.33
C LEU A 91 1.70 -9.89 -3.20
N PRO A 92 2.35 -11.07 -3.17
CA PRO A 92 1.65 -12.35 -3.13
C PRO A 92 0.61 -12.47 -2.01
N TYR A 93 0.91 -11.93 -0.82
CA TYR A 93 -0.01 -11.97 0.33
C TYR A 93 -1.20 -11.02 0.23
N TRP A 94 -1.29 -10.20 -0.83
CA TRP A 94 -2.52 -9.48 -1.20
C TRP A 94 -3.44 -10.31 -2.10
N HIS A 95 -3.00 -11.48 -2.57
CA HIS A 95 -3.84 -12.37 -3.36
C HIS A 95 -5.04 -12.88 -2.58
N SER A 96 -6.17 -13.03 -3.26
CA SER A 96 -7.46 -13.42 -2.69
C SER A 96 -7.42 -14.74 -1.91
N THR A 97 -6.50 -15.63 -2.26
CA THR A 97 -6.24 -16.88 -1.53
C THR A 97 -5.87 -16.65 -0.05
N TYR A 98 -5.28 -15.51 0.30
CA TYR A 98 -4.90 -15.19 1.68
C TYR A 98 -5.98 -14.42 2.46
N GLY A 99 -6.88 -13.71 1.77
CA GLY A 99 -8.05 -13.04 2.32
C GLY A 99 -7.79 -11.79 3.18
N ARG A 100 -6.93 -11.89 4.21
CA ARG A 100 -6.77 -10.89 5.28
C ARG A 100 -6.35 -9.50 4.77
N TRP A 101 -5.50 -9.43 3.74
CA TRP A 101 -5.00 -8.17 3.18
C TRP A 101 -5.40 -7.96 1.72
N SER A 102 -6.40 -8.71 1.27
CA SER A 102 -6.84 -8.75 -0.13
C SER A 102 -8.00 -7.79 -0.42
N TYR A 103 -8.61 -7.22 0.62
CA TYR A 103 -9.76 -6.32 0.50
C TYR A 103 -9.43 -5.10 -0.37
N VAL A 104 -10.08 -5.01 -1.53
CA VAL A 104 -9.77 -4.06 -2.61
C VAL A 104 -9.87 -2.60 -2.16
N PRO A 105 -10.91 -2.17 -1.41
CA PRO A 105 -10.98 -0.79 -0.92
C PRO A 105 -9.79 -0.39 -0.05
N ASN A 106 -9.25 -1.32 0.77
CA ASN A 106 -8.02 -1.05 1.53
C ASN A 106 -6.84 -0.88 0.58
N ARG A 107 -6.67 -1.76 -0.42
CA ARG A 107 -5.57 -1.66 -1.40
C ARG A 107 -5.58 -0.30 -2.12
N ILE A 108 -6.76 0.17 -2.53
CA ILE A 108 -6.93 1.49 -3.16
C ILE A 108 -6.55 2.61 -2.19
N HIS A 109 -7.05 2.57 -0.94
CA HIS A 109 -6.69 3.55 0.08
C HIS A 109 -5.17 3.63 0.26
N PHE A 110 -4.52 2.51 0.58
CA PHE A 110 -3.07 2.48 0.80
C PHE A 110 -2.30 2.96 -0.45
N ALA A 111 -2.74 2.62 -1.67
CA ALA A 111 -2.06 3.06 -2.90
C ALA A 111 -2.09 4.59 -3.12
N LYS A 112 -3.07 5.31 -2.57
CA LYS A 112 -3.18 6.77 -2.69
C LYS A 112 -2.23 7.54 -1.78
N HIS A 113 -1.76 6.91 -0.70
CA HIS A 113 -0.96 7.55 0.33
C HIS A 113 0.53 7.23 0.21
N ARG A 114 1.36 8.17 0.64
CA ARG A 114 2.82 8.12 0.74
C ARG A 114 3.31 8.29 2.18
N LEU A 115 2.47 8.80 3.08
CA LEU A 115 2.73 8.93 4.50
C LEU A 115 1.84 7.97 5.27
N PHE A 116 2.43 7.20 6.17
CA PHE A 116 1.69 6.32 7.06
C PHE A 116 2.25 6.39 8.47
N THR A 117 1.36 6.24 9.45
CA THR A 117 1.72 6.16 10.87
C THR A 117 1.09 4.94 11.52
N SER A 118 1.82 4.29 12.42
CA SER A 118 1.33 3.13 13.16
C SER A 118 1.92 3.06 14.56
N PRO A 119 1.17 2.56 15.55
CA PRO A 119 1.76 2.22 16.84
C PRO A 119 2.67 1.01 16.68
N THR A 120 3.66 0.87 17.57
CA THR A 120 4.63 -0.23 17.50
C THR A 120 4.14 -1.53 18.15
N ASN A 121 2.91 -1.60 18.67
CA ASN A 121 2.38 -2.83 19.26
C ASN A 121 2.24 -3.96 18.23
N ALA A 122 2.56 -5.20 18.64
CA ALA A 122 2.71 -6.33 17.72
C ALA A 122 1.51 -6.55 16.78
N SER A 123 0.27 -6.52 17.29
CA SER A 123 -0.91 -6.80 16.48
C SER A 123 -1.16 -5.73 15.42
N ALA A 124 -1.17 -4.45 15.83
CA ALA A 124 -1.37 -3.34 14.91
C ALA A 124 -0.22 -3.23 13.91
N LEU A 125 1.02 -3.43 14.37
CA LEU A 125 2.20 -3.37 13.52
C LEU A 125 2.17 -4.47 12.45
N TYR A 126 1.78 -5.69 12.81
CA TYR A 126 1.70 -6.81 11.86
C TYR A 126 0.73 -6.52 10.71
N ASP A 127 -0.50 -6.10 11.02
CA ASP A 127 -1.46 -5.75 9.99
C ASP A 127 -1.02 -4.53 9.19
N PHE A 128 -0.41 -3.55 9.84
CA PHE A 128 0.11 -2.35 9.19
C PHE A 128 1.17 -2.68 8.13
N ILE A 129 2.23 -3.43 8.46
CA ILE A 129 3.33 -3.70 7.53
C ILE A 129 2.87 -4.51 6.31
N HIS A 130 1.88 -5.40 6.50
CA HIS A 130 1.27 -6.15 5.40
C HIS A 130 0.36 -5.27 4.55
N ASN A 131 -0.42 -4.38 5.17
CA ASN A 131 -1.27 -3.46 4.42
C ASN A 131 -0.46 -2.45 3.62
N VAL A 132 0.65 -1.95 4.16
CA VAL A 132 1.53 -0.97 3.50
C VAL A 132 2.43 -1.65 2.46
N GLY A 133 2.77 -2.93 2.65
CA GLY A 133 3.58 -3.72 1.72
C GLY A 133 5.08 -3.66 1.97
N ILE A 134 5.48 -3.58 3.23
CA ILE A 134 6.87 -3.36 3.67
C ILE A 134 7.37 -4.47 4.61
N VAL A 135 6.78 -5.66 4.55
CA VAL A 135 7.09 -6.79 5.45
C VAL A 135 8.58 -7.15 5.40
N LYS A 136 9.17 -7.20 4.20
CA LYS A 136 10.58 -7.57 4.01
C LYS A 136 11.51 -6.50 4.58
N GLU A 137 11.18 -5.23 4.37
CA GLU A 137 11.94 -4.08 4.85
C GLU A 137 11.86 -3.95 6.38
N MET A 138 10.84 -4.53 7.00
CA MET A 138 10.60 -4.52 8.44
C MET A 138 11.08 -5.79 9.16
N GLU A 139 11.52 -6.84 8.46
CA GLU A 139 11.80 -8.16 9.04
C GLU A 139 12.78 -8.10 10.23
N ASN A 140 13.89 -7.37 10.08
CA ASN A 140 14.90 -7.24 11.13
C ASN A 140 14.45 -6.34 12.29
N ALA A 141 13.59 -5.36 12.02
CA ALA A 141 13.15 -4.39 13.01
C ALA A 141 11.86 -4.82 13.72
N TYR A 142 11.08 -5.71 13.14
CA TYR A 142 9.75 -6.07 13.63
C TYR A 142 9.79 -6.56 15.08
N HIS A 143 10.67 -7.52 15.39
CA HIS A 143 10.79 -8.04 16.75
C HIS A 143 11.20 -6.97 17.76
N GLN A 144 12.18 -6.13 17.39
CA GLN A 144 12.61 -5.01 18.22
C GLN A 144 11.45 -4.04 18.47
N LEU A 145 10.79 -3.57 17.42
CA LEU A 145 9.70 -2.59 17.50
C LEU A 145 8.49 -3.13 18.25
N SER A 146 8.12 -4.39 18.01
CA SER A 146 7.01 -5.05 18.71
C SER A 146 7.25 -5.23 20.22
N SER A 147 8.51 -5.16 20.64
CA SER A 147 8.94 -5.18 22.05
C SER A 147 9.17 -3.79 22.66
N LEU A 148 9.10 -2.71 21.85
CA LEU A 148 9.27 -1.36 22.35
C LEU A 148 8.10 -0.92 23.23
N GLN A 149 8.38 0.08 24.06
CA GLN A 149 7.38 0.79 24.84
C GLN A 149 6.28 1.36 23.92
N LEU A 150 5.05 1.42 24.46
CA LEU A 150 3.83 1.87 23.76
C LEU A 150 3.85 3.36 23.37
N ASP A 151 4.98 4.05 23.54
CA ASP A 151 5.17 5.48 23.36
C ASP A 151 5.90 5.85 22.06
N LYS A 152 6.31 4.86 21.24
CA LYS A 152 6.92 5.11 19.93
C LYS A 152 5.88 5.06 18.81
N ILE A 153 6.04 5.94 17.83
CA ILE A 153 5.24 5.99 16.61
C ILE A 153 6.13 5.58 15.44
N LEU A 154 5.71 4.56 14.71
CA LEU A 154 6.31 4.20 13.43
C LEU A 154 5.79 5.17 12.36
N VAL A 155 6.71 5.79 11.62
CA VAL A 155 6.40 6.68 10.51
C VAL A 155 7.04 6.11 9.24
N VAL A 156 6.21 5.90 8.22
CA VAL A 156 6.64 5.41 6.91
C VAL A 156 6.40 6.50 5.88
N VAL A 157 7.46 6.87 5.15
CA VAL A 157 7.43 7.87 4.08
C VAL A 157 7.93 7.22 2.79
N MET A 158 7.10 7.24 1.76
CA MET A 158 7.40 6.69 0.44
C MET A 158 7.64 7.79 -0.58
N ASN A 159 8.55 7.53 -1.53
CA ASN A 159 8.83 8.41 -2.67
C ASN A 159 9.13 9.87 -2.27
N THR A 160 9.67 10.08 -1.08
CA THR A 160 10.03 11.39 -0.53
C THR A 160 11.20 11.24 0.41
N GLU A 161 12.24 12.07 0.23
CA GLU A 161 13.38 12.14 1.14
C GLU A 161 13.04 13.03 2.34
N ILE A 162 13.16 12.51 3.56
CA ILE A 162 12.88 13.28 4.78
C ILE A 162 14.01 14.28 5.04
N LYS A 163 13.66 15.54 5.25
CA LYS A 163 14.61 16.60 5.60
C LYS A 163 14.54 16.96 7.08
N LYS A 164 13.34 17.20 7.60
CA LYS A 164 13.12 17.62 8.99
C LYS A 164 11.76 17.15 9.48
N ILE A 165 11.64 16.92 10.78
CA ILE A 165 10.37 16.66 11.45
C ILE A 165 10.16 17.70 12.54
N ARG A 166 9.00 18.35 12.52
CA ARG A 166 8.63 19.44 13.44
C ARG A 166 7.29 19.14 14.08
N PHE A 167 7.16 19.44 15.37
CA PHE A 167 5.89 19.32 16.07
C PHE A 167 5.42 20.64 16.66
N HIS A 168 4.14 20.92 16.44
CA HIS A 168 3.46 22.03 17.08
C HIS A 168 1.96 21.76 17.14
N ASN A 169 1.31 22.07 18.26
CA ASN A 169 -0.15 22.00 18.39
C ASN A 169 -0.81 20.67 17.92
N ARG A 170 -0.22 19.51 18.27
CA ARG A 170 -0.67 18.18 17.82
C ARG A 170 -0.59 17.96 16.30
N GLN A 171 0.19 18.77 15.60
CA GLN A 171 0.63 18.52 14.24
C GLN A 171 2.09 18.11 14.22
N VAL A 172 2.39 17.06 13.47
CA VAL A 172 3.74 16.69 13.08
C VAL A 172 3.87 17.00 11.60
N VAL A 173 4.73 17.96 11.25
CA VAL A 173 5.07 18.24 9.86
C VAL A 173 6.41 17.62 9.54
N ILE A 174 6.42 16.77 8.51
CA ILE A 174 7.58 16.15 7.92
C ILE A 174 7.90 16.93 6.64
N GLU A 175 8.93 17.77 6.72
CA GLU A 175 9.49 18.45 5.55
C GLU A 175 10.24 17.41 4.71
N GLY A 176 9.87 17.30 3.44
CA GLY A 176 10.45 16.33 2.53
C GLY A 176 10.65 16.86 1.12
N LYS A 177 11.55 16.21 0.39
CA LYS A 177 11.78 16.45 -1.04
C LYS A 177 11.20 15.27 -1.84
N PRO A 178 10.15 15.48 -2.67
CA PRO A 178 9.61 14.41 -3.50
C PRO A 178 10.68 13.81 -4.42
N VAL A 179 10.69 12.48 -4.52
CA VAL A 179 11.60 11.70 -5.36
C VAL A 179 10.83 10.60 -6.09
N HIS A 180 11.39 10.04 -7.16
CA HIS A 180 10.68 9.04 -7.95
C HIS A 180 10.59 7.67 -7.26
N SER A 181 11.63 7.30 -6.51
CA SER A 181 11.75 6.06 -5.73
C SER A 181 12.27 6.39 -4.35
N GLY A 182 11.99 5.54 -3.37
CA GLY A 182 12.50 5.71 -2.01
C GLY A 182 11.53 5.21 -0.94
N LEU A 183 12.10 4.64 0.12
CA LEU A 183 11.38 4.29 1.35
C LEU A 183 12.19 4.77 2.55
N ASN A 184 11.55 5.56 3.40
CA ASN A 184 12.07 5.99 4.69
C ASN A 184 11.16 5.42 5.77
N ILE A 185 11.73 4.64 6.68
CA ILE A 185 11.03 4.10 7.84
C ILE A 185 11.76 4.63 9.07
N VAL A 186 11.06 5.40 9.90
CA VAL A 186 11.62 6.00 11.10
C VAL A 186 10.69 5.79 12.28
N THR A 187 11.23 5.84 13.50
CA THR A 187 10.42 5.98 14.71
C THR A 187 10.61 7.35 15.32
N ILE A 188 9.56 7.86 15.96
CA ILE A 188 9.61 9.05 16.80
C ILE A 188 9.00 8.75 18.17
N ASP A 189 9.43 9.49 19.19
CA ASP A 189 8.71 9.55 20.46
C ASP A 189 7.35 10.19 20.24
N ASN A 190 6.30 9.65 20.87
CA ASN A 190 4.94 10.20 20.81
C ASN A 190 4.92 11.59 21.49
N PRO A 191 4.78 12.68 20.73
CA PRO A 191 4.86 14.03 21.29
C PRO A 191 3.57 14.47 22.01
N ALA A 192 2.49 13.68 21.90
CA ALA A 192 1.21 13.94 22.57
C ALA A 192 0.47 12.63 22.93
N PRO A 193 0.96 11.87 23.94
CA PRO A 193 0.34 10.62 24.35
C PRO A 193 -1.15 10.75 24.68
N GLY A 194 -1.95 9.77 24.24
CA GLY A 194 -3.40 9.72 24.48
C GLY A 194 -4.23 10.76 23.70
N LYS A 195 -3.62 11.51 22.78
CA LYS A 195 -4.31 12.48 21.92
C LYS A 195 -4.07 12.14 20.46
N SER A 196 -5.03 12.45 19.60
CA SER A 196 -4.81 12.33 18.15
C SER A 196 -3.76 13.34 17.68
N ILE A 197 -2.95 12.91 16.72
CA ILE A 197 -1.87 13.69 16.11
C ILE A 197 -2.08 13.69 14.61
N TYR A 198 -2.01 14.88 14.01
CA TYR A 198 -2.11 15.07 12.57
C TYR A 198 -0.71 15.11 11.97
N PHE A 199 -0.33 14.07 11.24
CA PHE A 199 0.92 13.98 10.52
C PHE A 199 0.73 14.52 9.10
N GLN A 200 1.61 15.42 8.68
CA GLN A 200 1.59 16.04 7.35
C GLN A 200 2.96 15.89 6.71
N LEU A 201 2.99 15.35 5.49
CA LEU A 201 4.16 15.35 4.64
C LEU A 201 4.08 16.58 3.74
N SER A 202 5.10 17.42 3.74
CA SER A 202 5.07 18.68 3.00
C SER A 202 6.39 19.01 2.32
N THR A 203 6.31 19.88 1.30
CA THR A 203 7.49 20.51 0.72
C THR A 203 8.06 21.58 1.66
N SER A 204 9.28 22.05 1.39
CA SER A 204 9.89 23.16 2.12
C SER A 204 9.12 24.50 1.98
N THR A 205 8.28 24.64 0.95
CA THR A 205 7.42 25.81 0.74
C THR A 205 6.13 25.75 1.56
N GLY A 206 5.82 24.60 2.17
CA GLY A 206 4.64 24.40 3.00
C GLY A 206 3.44 23.80 2.26
N ASP A 207 3.63 23.28 1.04
CA ASP A 207 2.58 22.58 0.29
C ASP A 207 2.45 21.14 0.79
N GLU A 208 1.21 20.72 1.10
CA GLU A 208 0.94 19.36 1.57
C GLU A 208 1.04 18.36 0.41
N ILE A 209 1.76 17.27 0.65
CA ILE A 209 1.89 16.13 -0.26
C ILE A 209 0.93 15.02 0.17
N ASP A 210 0.85 14.75 1.47
CA ASP A 210 0.00 13.72 2.05
C ASP A 210 -0.17 13.92 3.56
N TYR A 211 -1.11 13.21 4.18
CA TYR A 211 -1.34 13.23 5.62
C TYR A 211 -1.67 11.85 6.19
N SER A 212 -1.49 11.72 7.51
CA SER A 212 -1.93 10.57 8.30
C SER A 212 -2.44 11.04 9.66
N ILE A 213 -3.39 10.33 10.26
CA ILE A 213 -3.89 10.63 11.60
C ILE A 213 -3.52 9.45 12.49
N PHE A 214 -2.79 9.74 13.57
CA PHE A 214 -2.40 8.79 14.61
C PHE A 214 -3.28 9.00 15.85
#